data_AF-A0A7K5CVJ2-F1
#
_entry.id   AF-A0A7K5CVJ2-F1
#
_cell.length_a   1.000
_cell.length_b   1.000
_cell.length_c   1.000
_cell.angle_alpha   90.00
_cell.angle_beta   90.00
_cell.angle_gamma   90.00
#
_symmetry.space_group_name_H-M   'P 1'
#
loop_
_entity.id
_entity.type
_entity.pdbx_description
1 polymer ?
#
loop_
_entity_poly.entity_id
_entity_poly.type
_entity_poly.pdbx_seq_one_letter_code
_entity_poly.pdbx_strand_id
1 'polypeptide(L)'
;GTCINNTSVMMFKKGSFEVGGTIHPVAIKYDPRFGDAFWNSTKHSLMTYAFNVLTSWAIVCNVWYLPPMVQEKEEDAVHFANRVKAVIAARGGMSVLPWDGGLKREKVKESFKEEQQKKYCQIV
;
A
#
# COMPACT_ATOMS: atom_id res chain seq x y z
N GLY A 1 8.25 -4.73 -4.95
CA GLY A 1 7.43 -3.69 -4.29
C GLY A 1 8.12 -3.21 -3.03
N THR A 2 7.45 -2.37 -2.25
CA THR A 2 7.94 -1.90 -0.94
C THR A 2 6.90 -2.25 0.12
N CYS A 3 7.32 -2.75 1.28
CA CYS A 3 6.41 -2.92 2.41
C CYS A 3 6.08 -1.55 2.98
N ILE A 4 4.78 -1.26 3.05
CA ILE A 4 4.20 0.00 3.52
C ILE A 4 3.45 -0.28 4.82
N ASN A 5 3.07 0.78 5.53
CA ASN A 5 2.23 0.65 6.71
C ASN A 5 0.83 0.12 6.34
N ASN A 6 0.16 -0.44 7.34
CA ASN A 6 -1.12 -1.14 7.21
C ASN A 6 -2.35 -0.22 7.04
N THR A 7 -2.14 1.00 6.56
CA THR A 7 -3.19 2.05 6.49
C THR A 7 -3.58 2.40 5.06
N SER A 8 -2.69 2.15 4.09
CA SER A 8 -2.88 2.64 2.74
C SER A 8 -2.22 1.74 1.70
N VAL A 9 -2.83 1.68 0.53
CA VAL A 9 -2.30 0.95 -0.63
C VAL A 9 -1.65 1.96 -1.56
N MET A 10 -0.35 1.79 -1.80
CA MET A 10 0.43 2.63 -2.69
C MET A 10 0.19 2.29 -4.16
N MET A 11 0.70 3.15 -5.05
CA MET A 11 0.74 2.90 -6.48
C MET A 11 1.46 1.59 -6.80
N PHE A 12 0.83 0.78 -7.65
CA PHE A 12 1.46 -0.40 -8.21
C PHE A 12 2.34 -0.03 -9.41
N LYS A 13 3.42 -0.79 -9.62
CA LYS A 13 4.32 -0.57 -10.75
C LYS A 13 3.66 -1.03 -12.04
N LYS A 14 3.61 -0.14 -13.05
CA LYS A 14 2.98 -0.39 -14.36
C LYS A 14 3.46 -1.70 -15.01
N GLY A 15 4.78 -1.95 -14.96
CA GLY A 15 5.37 -3.16 -15.56
C GLY A 15 4.81 -4.48 -15.03
N SER A 16 4.27 -4.52 -13.81
CA SER A 16 3.62 -5.73 -13.28
C SER A 16 2.26 -6.04 -13.94
N PHE A 17 1.66 -5.05 -14.59
CA PHE A 17 0.35 -5.16 -15.24
C PHE A 17 0.45 -5.16 -16.77
N GLU A 18 1.63 -4.90 -17.35
CA GLU A 18 1.87 -4.94 -18.80
C GLU A 18 2.18 -6.35 -19.34
N VAL A 19 2.61 -7.28 -18.47
CA VAL A 19 2.97 -8.66 -18.86
C VAL A 19 1.74 -9.46 -19.36
N GLY A 20 0.53 -8.96 -19.08
CA GLY A 20 -0.73 -9.63 -19.39
C GLY A 20 -1.01 -10.80 -18.44
N GLY A 21 -2.22 -11.35 -18.55
CA GLY A 21 -2.67 -12.50 -17.77
C GLY A 21 -3.71 -12.18 -16.70
N THR A 22 -4.09 -13.23 -15.95
CA THR A 22 -5.10 -13.13 -14.89
C THR A 22 -4.44 -12.80 -13.56
N ILE A 23 -4.79 -11.66 -12.98
CA ILE A 23 -4.32 -11.24 -11.65
C ILE A 23 -5.26 -11.80 -10.60
N HIS A 24 -4.70 -12.41 -9.55
CA HIS A 24 -5.45 -12.90 -8.39
C HIS A 24 -5.16 -11.97 -7.21
N PRO A 25 -6.02 -10.98 -6.94
CA PRO A 25 -5.75 -9.99 -5.90
C PRO A 25 -5.90 -10.63 -4.52
N VAL A 26 -5.00 -10.25 -3.61
CA VAL A 26 -5.07 -10.65 -2.19
C VAL A 26 -4.95 -9.39 -1.35
N ALA A 27 -5.93 -9.19 -0.46
CA ALA A 27 -5.86 -8.14 0.55
C ALA A 27 -5.34 -8.76 1.86
N ILE A 28 -4.33 -8.13 2.45
CA ILE A 28 -3.68 -8.57 3.69
C ILE A 28 -3.69 -7.38 4.63
N LYS A 29 -4.25 -7.55 5.83
CA LYS A 29 -4.30 -6.51 6.86
C LYS A 29 -3.90 -7.06 8.22
N TYR A 30 -2.89 -6.43 8.82
CA TYR A 30 -2.45 -6.75 10.17
C TYR A 30 -3.27 -6.02 11.22
N ASP A 31 -3.34 -6.54 12.45
CA ASP A 31 -3.94 -5.81 13.57
C ASP A 31 -2.85 -5.32 14.53
N PRO A 32 -2.52 -4.01 14.51
CA PRO A 32 -1.41 -3.47 15.29
C PRO A 32 -1.67 -3.51 16.80
N ARG A 33 -2.89 -3.83 17.25
CA ARG A 33 -3.22 -3.97 18.68
C ARG A 33 -2.57 -5.20 19.31
N PHE A 34 -2.27 -6.23 18.51
CA PHE A 34 -1.66 -7.48 19.00
C PHE A 34 -0.13 -7.46 18.85
N GLY A 35 0.37 -6.79 17.81
CA GLY A 35 1.79 -6.64 17.51
C GLY A 35 1.99 -5.96 16.17
N ASP A 36 3.12 -5.26 16.01
CA ASP A 36 3.47 -4.58 14.76
C ASP A 36 4.43 -5.43 13.92
N ALA A 37 3.92 -5.97 12.81
CA ALA A 37 4.70 -6.73 11.84
C ALA A 37 5.50 -5.85 10.87
N PHE A 38 5.35 -4.54 10.94
CA PHE A 38 6.03 -3.61 10.05
C PHE A 38 7.41 -3.23 10.59
N TRP A 39 8.46 -3.64 9.88
CA TRP A 39 9.81 -3.18 10.19
C TRP A 39 10.20 -1.93 9.39
N ASN A 40 10.55 -0.87 10.12
CA ASN A 40 11.21 0.31 9.58
C ASN A 40 12.71 0.29 9.93
N SER A 41 13.53 -0.18 8.99
CA SER A 41 14.99 -0.28 9.16
C SER A 41 15.69 1.07 9.37
N THR A 42 15.08 2.18 9.00
CA THR A 42 15.64 3.53 9.24
C THR A 42 15.42 4.00 10.68
N LYS A 43 14.40 3.47 11.36
CA LYS A 43 14.05 3.87 12.73
C LYS A 43 14.43 2.83 13.79
N HIS A 44 14.38 1.55 13.46
CA HIS A 44 14.60 0.45 14.40
C HIS A 44 15.72 -0.47 13.91
N SER A 45 16.68 -0.73 14.79
CA SER A 45 17.66 -1.80 14.59
C SER A 45 16.94 -3.15 14.51
N LEU A 46 17.58 -4.13 13.87
CA LEU A 46 17.04 -5.49 13.80
C LEU A 46 16.81 -6.08 15.20
N MET A 47 17.72 -5.83 16.15
CA MET A 47 17.61 -6.34 17.51
C MET A 47 16.42 -5.74 18.25
N THR A 48 16.21 -4.43 18.14
CA THR A 48 15.05 -3.75 18.72
C THR A 48 13.75 -4.26 18.11
N TYR A 49 13.70 -4.43 16.79
CA TYR A 49 12.52 -4.97 16.12
C TYR A 49 12.24 -6.43 16.53
N ALA A 50 13.26 -7.28 16.57
CA ALA A 50 13.12 -8.67 17.02
C ALA A 50 12.61 -8.75 18.45
N PHE A 51 13.14 -7.94 19.36
CA PHE A 51 12.64 -7.85 20.73
C PHE A 51 11.16 -7.43 20.79
N ASN A 52 10.76 -6.42 20.02
CA ASN A 52 9.37 -5.99 19.94
C ASN A 52 8.45 -7.09 19.42
N VAL A 53 8.87 -7.87 18.41
CA VAL A 53 8.08 -9.00 17.89
C VAL A 53 8.00 -10.14 18.91
N LEU A 54 9.10 -10.49 19.58
CA LEU A 54 9.13 -11.54 20.61
C LEU A 54 8.31 -11.20 21.85
N THR A 55 8.19 -9.90 22.16
CA THR A 55 7.39 -9.39 23.29
C THR A 55 5.97 -8.99 22.88
N SER A 56 5.62 -9.07 21.59
CA SER A 56 4.26 -8.86 21.11
C SER A 56 3.40 -10.07 21.47
N TRP A 57 2.12 -9.83 21.77
CA TRP A 57 1.21 -10.92 22.16
C TRP A 57 0.95 -11.87 21.00
N ALA A 58 0.66 -11.33 19.81
CA ALA A 58 0.50 -12.11 18.58
C ALA A 58 0.66 -11.21 17.35
N ILE A 59 1.00 -11.81 16.20
CA ILE A 59 0.87 -11.15 14.91
C ILE A 59 -0.41 -11.64 14.24
N VAL A 60 -1.47 -10.84 14.35
CA VAL A 60 -2.77 -11.16 13.77
C VAL A 60 -2.87 -10.56 12.38
N CYS A 61 -3.23 -11.40 11.40
CA CYS A 61 -3.34 -11.03 10.01
C CYS A 61 -4.65 -11.54 9.41
N ASN A 62 -5.42 -10.62 8.83
CA ASN A 62 -6.60 -10.94 8.05
C ASN A 62 -6.22 -11.02 6.57
N VAL A 63 -6.50 -12.17 5.95
CA VAL A 63 -6.20 -12.43 4.54
C VAL A 63 -7.51 -12.65 3.80
N TRP A 64 -7.69 -11.90 2.71
CA TRP A 64 -8.82 -12.07 1.80
C TRP A 64 -8.33 -12.38 0.40
N TYR A 65 -8.76 -13.51 -0.12
CA TYR A 65 -8.62 -13.85 -1.53
C TYR A 65 -9.77 -13.21 -2.30
N LEU A 66 -9.45 -12.43 -3.32
CA LEU A 66 -10.45 -11.75 -4.14
C LEU A 66 -10.62 -12.48 -5.48
N PRO A 67 -11.76 -12.29 -6.15
CA PRO A 67 -11.99 -12.87 -7.47
C PRO A 67 -10.88 -12.49 -8.46
N PRO A 68 -10.52 -13.38 -9.38
CA PRO A 68 -9.54 -13.09 -10.42
C PRO A 68 -10.00 -11.90 -11.27
N MET A 69 -9.04 -11.08 -11.68
CA MET A 69 -9.26 -9.90 -12.50
C MET A 69 -8.40 -10.03 -13.76
N VAL A 70 -9.03 -9.77 -14.90
CA VAL A 70 -8.38 -9.72 -16.21
C VAL A 70 -8.45 -8.28 -16.72
N GLN A 71 -7.44 -7.89 -17.49
CA GLN A 71 -7.41 -6.60 -18.17
C GLN A 71 -8.51 -6.56 -19.24
N GLU A 72 -9.27 -5.48 -19.28
CA GLU A 72 -10.31 -5.29 -20.29
C GLU A 72 -9.71 -4.81 -21.61
N LYS A 73 -10.40 -5.03 -22.75
CA LYS A 73 -9.86 -4.77 -24.09
C LYS A 73 -9.44 -3.32 -24.34
N GLU A 74 -10.09 -2.37 -23.66
CA GLU A 74 -9.85 -0.92 -23.81
C GLU A 74 -9.13 -0.33 -22.59
N GLU A 75 -8.78 -1.16 -21.60
CA GLU A 75 -8.18 -0.71 -20.34
C GLU A 75 -6.65 -0.66 -20.46
N ASP A 76 -6.05 0.50 -20.22
CA ASP A 76 -4.58 0.61 -20.11
C ASP A 76 -4.07 -0.07 -18.82
N ALA A 77 -2.82 -0.53 -18.84
CA ALA A 77 -2.18 -1.21 -17.70
C ALA A 77 -2.23 -0.37 -16.41
N VAL A 78 -2.16 0.97 -16.51
CA VAL A 78 -2.28 1.86 -15.34
C VAL A 78 -3.69 1.86 -14.78
N HIS A 79 -4.71 1.85 -15.63
CA HIS A 79 -6.11 1.79 -15.23
C HIS A 79 -6.42 0.44 -14.59
N PHE A 80 -5.92 -0.66 -15.19
CA PHE A 80 -6.04 -2.00 -14.62
C PHE A 80 -5.39 -2.11 -13.24
N ALA A 81 -4.18 -1.59 -13.10
CA ALA A 81 -3.49 -1.55 -11.81
C ALA A 81 -4.27 -0.76 -10.76
N ASN A 82 -4.86 0.38 -11.14
CA ASN A 82 -5.69 1.19 -10.25
C ASN A 82 -6.99 0.49 -9.85
N ARG A 83 -7.63 -0.25 -10.76
CA ARG A 83 -8.83 -1.04 -10.48
C ARG A 83 -8.53 -2.16 -9.49
N VAL A 84 -7.47 -2.93 -9.71
CA VAL A 84 -7.02 -3.98 -8.78
C VAL A 84 -6.67 -3.38 -7.41
N LYS A 85 -5.94 -2.26 -7.40
CA LYS A 85 -5.60 -1.52 -6.18
C LYS A 85 -6.86 -1.09 -5.41
N ALA A 86 -7.86 -0.54 -6.10
CA ALA A 86 -9.11 -0.09 -5.47
C ALA A 86 -9.88 -1.23 -4.81
N VAL A 87 -9.94 -2.40 -5.47
CA VAL A 87 -10.61 -3.59 -4.94
C VAL A 87 -9.92 -4.14 -3.68
N ILE A 88 -8.58 -4.18 -3.68
CA ILE A 88 -7.79 -4.56 -2.49
C ILE A 88 -8.02 -3.56 -1.34
N ALA A 89 -7.95 -2.26 -1.65
CA ALA A 89 -8.09 -1.20 -0.65
C ALA A 89 -9.50 -1.17 -0.04
N ALA A 90 -10.54 -1.34 -0.86
CA ALA A 90 -11.92 -1.44 -0.42
C ALA A 90 -12.12 -2.63 0.52
N ARG A 91 -11.54 -3.81 0.19
CA ARG A 91 -11.66 -5.00 1.05
C ARG A 91 -10.92 -4.85 2.37
N GLY A 92 -9.73 -4.24 2.34
CA GLY A 92 -8.93 -3.98 3.54
C GLY A 92 -9.38 -2.75 4.36
N GLY A 93 -10.33 -1.95 3.86
CA GLY A 93 -10.67 -0.65 4.47
C GLY A 93 -9.43 0.25 4.60
N MET A 94 -8.61 0.31 3.54
CA MET A 94 -7.38 1.10 3.47
C MET A 94 -7.55 2.25 2.49
N SER A 95 -6.83 3.34 2.70
CA SER A 95 -6.86 4.48 1.79
C SER A 95 -6.06 4.20 0.52
N VAL A 96 -6.62 4.51 -0.64
CA VAL A 96 -5.90 4.45 -1.92
C VAL A 96 -5.07 5.72 -2.07
N LEU A 97 -3.76 5.56 -2.25
CA LEU A 97 -2.87 6.69 -2.52
C LEU A 97 -2.32 6.64 -3.95
N PRO A 98 -2.09 7.81 -4.59
CA PRO A 98 -1.44 7.91 -5.90
C PRO A 98 0.09 7.81 -5.79
N TRP A 99 0.61 7.77 -4.57
CA TRP A 99 2.02 7.83 -4.25
C TRP A 99 2.73 6.49 -4.48
N ASP A 100 4.00 6.55 -4.90
CA ASP A 100 4.87 5.39 -4.95
C ASP A 100 5.50 5.11 -3.57
N GLY A 101 5.83 3.83 -3.32
CA GLY A 101 6.46 3.40 -2.08
C GLY A 101 7.87 3.98 -1.84
N GLY A 102 8.49 4.58 -2.86
CA GLY A 102 9.77 5.30 -2.77
C GLY A 102 9.74 6.48 -1.77
N LEU A 103 8.55 7.05 -1.51
CA LEU A 103 8.35 8.09 -0.51
C LEU A 103 8.60 7.64 0.94
N LYS A 104 8.83 6.34 1.17
CA LYS A 104 9.37 5.84 2.45
C LYS A 104 10.80 6.35 2.72
N ARG A 105 11.58 6.58 1.67
CA ARG A 105 13.01 6.96 1.74
C ARG A 105 13.26 8.40 1.34
N GLU A 106 12.48 8.90 0.39
CA GLU A 106 12.66 10.23 -0.18
C GLU A 106 11.60 11.21 0.32
N LYS A 107 11.97 12.48 0.45
CA LYS A 107 11.00 13.54 0.76
C LYS A 107 10.09 13.78 -0.45
N VAL A 108 8.82 14.04 -0.18
CA VAL A 108 7.85 14.52 -1.20
C VAL A 108 8.42 15.77 -1.86
N LYS A 109 8.42 15.82 -3.19
CA LYS A 109 8.83 17.01 -3.97
C LYS A 109 7.98 18.21 -3.58
N GLU A 110 8.59 19.40 -3.57
CA GLU A 110 7.90 20.64 -3.19
C GLU A 110 6.67 20.93 -4.07
N SER A 111 6.75 20.69 -5.37
CA SER A 111 5.63 20.88 -6.30
C SER A 111 4.35 20.15 -5.86
N PHE A 112 4.46 18.92 -5.34
CA PHE A 112 3.30 18.16 -4.87
C PHE A 112 2.75 18.68 -3.53
N LYS A 113 3.63 19.22 -2.68
CA LYS A 113 3.20 19.86 -1.42
C LYS A 113 2.42 21.12 -1.71
N GLU A 114 2.92 21.96 -2.62
CA GLU A 114 2.25 23.18 -3.06
C GLU A 114 0.89 22.89 -3.68
N GLU A 115 0.76 21.82 -4.48
CA GLU A 115 -0.52 21.43 -5.07
C GLU A 115 -1.55 21.02 -4.02
N GLN A 116 -1.13 20.29 -2.97
CA GLN A 116 -2.00 19.96 -1.83
C GLN A 116 -2.37 21.20 -1.02
N GLN A 117 -1.41 22.11 -0.78
CA GLN A 117 -1.68 23.37 -0.10
C GLN A 117 -2.70 24.22 -0.87
N LYS A 118 -2.60 24.31 -2.19
CA LYS A 118 -3.59 25.01 -3.03
C LYS A 118 -4.99 24.41 -2.89
N LYS A 119 -5.11 23.08 -2.91
CA LYS A 119 -6.41 22.40 -2.69
C LYS A 119 -6.97 22.69 -1.31
N TYR A 120 -6.13 22.70 -0.28
CA TYR A 120 -6.54 23.03 1.09
C TYR A 120 -7.00 24.49 1.23
N CYS A 121 -6.27 25.44 0.63
CA CYS A 121 -6.66 26.85 0.61
C CYS A 121 -7.98 27.13 -0.13
N GLN A 122 -8.44 26.22 -0.99
CA GLN A 122 -9.75 26.34 -1.65
C GLN A 122 -10.91 25.81 -0.80
N ILE A 123 -10.62 25.03 0.24
CA ILE A 123 -11.60 24.47 1.17
C ILE A 123 -11.89 25.44 2.32
N VAL A 124 -10.93 26.32 2.63
CA VAL A 124 -11.05 27.42 3.62
C VAL A 124 -11.59 28.67 2.92
#